data_AF-A0A7S0BIL7-F1
#
_entry.id   AF-A0A7S0BIL7-F1
#
_cell.length_a   1.000
_cell.length_b   1.000
_cell.length_c   1.000
_cell.angle_alpha   90.00
_cell.angle_beta   90.00
_cell.angle_gamma   90.00
#
_symmetry.space_group_name_H-M   'P 1'
#
loop_
_entity.id
_entity.type
_entity.pdbx_description
1 polymer ?
#
loop_
_entity_poly.entity_id
_entity_poly.type
_entity_poly.pdbx_seq_one_letter_code
_entity_poly.pdbx_strand_id
1 'polypeptide(L)'
;HSWFRTAINGSQRYADYYVQVNRREKIHEFVRDGDVVCTYRDPDGLVQQLVCSHPGIDRTHGMWVAIQGKTYQFFRDSYPDRVKLNLRNPRLLEEIFTLLGEEFSAGTLGKRFSKVDKLLLHRSSPLEGVGDESHALVALFRNLIRHLCPFGIVLPDAPKAEDMLASFAGMRTTIARNQCSSEGDLVSAHCLRGAMLHMMLMESIAPFWRVLSKMPQLPPGVSWTNFLEHNEAYDMFFHPIGVRERILESLPSKQLQVREQ
;
A
#
# COMPACT_ATOMS: atom_id res chain seq x y z
N HIS A 1 -12.37 -12.50 -7.38
CA HIS A 1 -13.52 -11.58 -7.17
C HIS A 1 -14.56 -11.79 -8.27
N SER A 2 -15.85 -11.50 -8.01
CA SER A 2 -16.93 -11.60 -9.01
C SER A 2 -16.68 -10.69 -10.22
N TRP A 3 -16.25 -9.44 -9.98
CA TRP A 3 -15.84 -8.49 -11.02
C TRP A 3 -14.84 -9.09 -12.01
N PHE A 4 -13.76 -9.71 -11.53
CA PHE A 4 -12.76 -10.31 -12.40
C PHE A 4 -13.32 -11.50 -13.19
N ARG A 5 -14.16 -12.35 -12.58
CA ARG A 5 -14.84 -13.45 -13.28
C ARG A 5 -15.72 -12.93 -14.41
N THR A 6 -16.45 -11.84 -14.17
CA THR A 6 -17.29 -11.21 -15.19
C THR A 6 -16.46 -10.56 -16.29
N ALA A 7 -15.30 -9.97 -15.94
CA ALA A 7 -14.36 -9.42 -16.91
C ALA A 7 -13.83 -10.49 -17.86
N ILE A 8 -13.31 -11.62 -17.34
CA ILE A 8 -12.74 -12.70 -18.17
C ILE A 8 -13.81 -13.41 -19.03
N ASN A 9 -15.09 -13.34 -18.63
CA ASN A 9 -16.22 -13.82 -19.42
C ASN A 9 -16.67 -12.83 -20.53
N GLY A 10 -15.91 -11.77 -20.79
CA GLY A 10 -16.14 -10.88 -21.93
C GLY A 10 -16.73 -9.51 -21.59
N SER A 11 -16.93 -9.17 -20.31
CA SER A 11 -17.47 -7.86 -19.97
C SER A 11 -16.38 -6.79 -19.97
N GLN A 12 -16.37 -5.93 -20.99
CA GLN A 12 -15.43 -4.81 -21.06
C GLN A 12 -15.57 -3.85 -19.87
N ARG A 13 -16.80 -3.59 -19.41
CA ARG A 13 -17.05 -2.76 -18.21
C ARG A 13 -16.22 -3.23 -17.01
N TYR A 14 -16.27 -4.53 -16.71
CA TYR A 14 -15.53 -5.08 -15.57
C TYR A 14 -14.04 -5.27 -15.87
N ALA A 15 -13.64 -5.46 -17.12
CA ALA A 15 -12.23 -5.43 -17.50
C ALA A 15 -11.60 -4.05 -17.20
N ASP A 16 -12.35 -2.96 -17.38
CA ASP A 16 -11.91 -1.60 -17.09
C ASP A 16 -11.82 -1.27 -15.59
N TYR A 17 -12.29 -2.16 -14.72
CA TYR A 17 -12.11 -2.04 -13.25
C TYR A 17 -10.69 -2.39 -12.83
N TYR A 18 -9.89 -2.96 -13.73
CA TYR A 18 -8.52 -3.38 -13.46
C TYR A 18 -7.55 -2.53 -14.27
N VAL A 19 -6.35 -2.31 -13.72
CA VAL A 19 -5.28 -1.63 -14.43
C VAL A 19 -4.80 -2.54 -15.57
N GLN A 20 -4.85 -2.04 -16.80
CA GLN A 20 -4.41 -2.75 -18.00
C GLN A 20 -3.10 -2.15 -18.49
N VAL A 21 -2.09 -2.99 -18.71
CA VAL A 21 -0.76 -2.62 -19.21
C VAL A 21 -0.46 -3.35 -20.51
N ASN A 22 -1.43 -3.36 -21.42
CA ASN A 22 -1.40 -4.14 -22.65
C ASN A 22 -0.15 -3.83 -23.49
N ARG A 23 0.49 -4.90 -24.00
CA ARG A 23 1.72 -4.84 -24.82
C ARG A 23 2.94 -4.28 -24.10
N ARG A 24 2.93 -4.23 -22.77
CA ARG A 24 4.12 -3.91 -21.97
C ARG A 24 5.10 -5.07 -22.02
N GLU A 25 6.32 -4.79 -22.44
CA GLU A 25 7.41 -5.77 -22.52
C GLU A 25 8.36 -5.63 -21.33
N LYS A 26 8.77 -6.74 -20.72
CA LYS A 26 9.87 -6.74 -19.74
C LYS A 26 11.19 -6.81 -20.51
N ILE A 27 12.00 -5.75 -20.43
CA ILE A 27 13.23 -5.63 -21.21
C ILE A 27 14.49 -5.94 -20.40
N HIS A 28 14.43 -5.87 -19.06
CA HIS A 28 15.57 -6.16 -18.20
C HIS A 28 15.12 -6.53 -16.77
N GLU A 29 15.99 -7.21 -16.03
CA GLU A 29 15.88 -7.37 -14.57
C GLU A 29 17.26 -7.31 -13.93
N PHE A 30 17.34 -6.74 -12.72
CA PHE A 30 18.57 -6.65 -11.93
C PHE A 30 18.24 -6.58 -10.45
N VAL A 31 19.24 -6.85 -9.60
CA VAL A 31 19.14 -6.67 -8.14
C VAL A 31 19.67 -5.29 -7.79
N ARG A 32 18.91 -4.51 -7.02
CA ARG A 32 19.36 -3.22 -6.47
C ARG A 32 18.97 -3.16 -5.00
N ASP A 33 19.96 -3.03 -4.14
CA ASP A 33 19.81 -2.97 -2.69
C ASP A 33 19.16 -4.22 -2.04
N GLY A 34 19.10 -5.33 -2.81
CA GLY A 34 18.53 -6.63 -2.47
C GLY A 34 17.14 -6.88 -3.10
N ASP A 35 16.48 -5.82 -3.54
CA ASP A 35 15.26 -5.85 -4.33
C ASP A 35 15.50 -6.34 -5.76
N VAL A 36 14.62 -7.22 -6.25
CA VAL A 36 14.57 -7.59 -7.68
C VAL A 36 13.79 -6.52 -8.43
N VAL A 37 14.49 -5.72 -9.23
CA VAL A 37 13.92 -4.65 -10.04
C VAL A 37 13.69 -5.14 -11.46
N CYS A 38 12.46 -5.03 -11.94
CA CYS A 38 12.06 -5.35 -13.31
C CYS A 38 11.90 -4.07 -14.12
N THR A 39 12.58 -4.00 -15.27
CA THR A 39 12.45 -2.89 -16.21
C THR A 39 11.52 -3.27 -17.34
N TYR A 40 10.57 -2.38 -17.62
CA TYR A 40 9.55 -2.54 -18.64
C TYR A 40 9.62 -1.43 -19.67
N ARG A 41 9.24 -1.75 -20.91
CA ARG A 41 8.99 -0.80 -21.99
C ARG A 41 7.50 -0.86 -22.34
N ASP A 42 6.83 0.29 -22.23
CA ASP A 42 5.47 0.48 -22.72
C ASP A 42 5.45 0.72 -24.24
N PRO A 43 4.31 0.54 -24.93
CA PRO A 43 4.20 0.74 -26.38
C PRO A 43 4.51 2.17 -26.86
N ASP A 44 4.36 3.15 -25.98
CA ASP A 44 4.72 4.56 -26.21
C ASP A 44 6.23 4.83 -26.02
N GLY A 45 7.03 3.78 -25.78
CA GLY A 45 8.47 3.86 -25.58
C GLY A 45 8.88 4.21 -24.15
N LEU A 46 7.93 4.49 -23.26
CA LEU A 46 8.20 4.82 -21.87
C LEU A 46 8.83 3.62 -21.15
N VAL A 47 9.97 3.87 -20.49
CA VAL A 47 10.67 2.86 -19.69
C VAL A 47 10.34 3.07 -18.22
N GLN A 48 9.89 2.01 -17.55
CA GLN A 48 9.55 2.01 -16.13
C GLN A 48 10.30 0.91 -15.40
N GLN A 49 10.74 1.20 -14.19
CA GLN A 49 11.28 0.21 -13.25
C GLN A 49 10.24 -0.06 -12.18
N LEU A 50 10.09 -1.33 -11.79
CA LEU A 50 9.18 -1.74 -10.73
C LEU A 50 9.86 -2.78 -9.85
N VAL A 51 9.75 -2.61 -8.54
CA VAL A 51 10.23 -3.59 -7.57
C VAL A 51 9.28 -4.79 -7.57
N CYS A 52 9.84 -5.97 -7.81
CA CYS A 52 9.10 -7.21 -7.71
C CYS A 52 8.89 -7.58 -6.25
N SER A 53 7.64 -7.53 -5.78
CA SER A 53 7.34 -7.79 -4.35
C SER A 53 7.53 -9.24 -3.92
N HIS A 54 7.49 -10.21 -4.85
CA HIS A 54 7.59 -11.65 -4.56
C HIS A 54 8.41 -12.39 -5.63
N PRO A 55 9.72 -12.11 -5.75
CA PRO A 55 10.53 -12.60 -6.87
C PRO A 55 10.79 -14.11 -6.86
N GLY A 56 10.52 -14.80 -5.74
CA GLY A 56 10.55 -16.26 -5.65
C GLY A 56 9.29 -16.94 -6.20
N ILE A 57 8.22 -16.18 -6.45
CA ILE A 57 6.94 -16.71 -6.95
C ILE A 57 6.70 -16.28 -8.40
N ASP A 58 6.81 -14.98 -8.68
CA ASP A 58 6.54 -14.41 -10.00
C ASP A 58 7.35 -13.14 -10.19
N ARG A 59 8.18 -13.13 -11.24
CA ARG A 59 9.06 -12.01 -11.60
C ARG A 59 8.45 -11.10 -12.67
N THR A 60 7.11 -11.07 -12.77
CA THR A 60 6.37 -10.23 -13.70
C THR A 60 5.28 -9.44 -12.99
N HIS A 61 4.89 -8.31 -13.57
CA HIS A 61 3.79 -7.46 -13.08
C HIS A 61 2.53 -7.57 -13.95
N GLY A 62 2.49 -8.52 -14.88
CA GLY A 62 1.41 -8.68 -15.85
C GLY A 62 0.74 -10.04 -15.73
N MET A 63 -0.58 -10.09 -15.80
CA MET A 63 -1.39 -11.30 -15.92
C MET A 63 -2.01 -11.33 -17.30
N TRP A 64 -1.64 -12.32 -18.10
CA TRP A 64 -2.14 -12.47 -19.47
C TRP A 64 -3.43 -13.30 -19.49
N VAL A 65 -4.48 -12.76 -20.09
CA VAL A 65 -5.76 -13.44 -20.24
C VAL A 65 -6.31 -13.22 -21.65
N ALA A 66 -6.73 -14.28 -22.31
CA ALA A 66 -7.46 -14.20 -23.58
C ALA A 66 -8.95 -14.00 -23.29
N ILE A 67 -9.51 -12.89 -23.76
CA ILE A 67 -10.94 -12.55 -23.64
C ILE A 67 -11.44 -12.28 -25.05
N GLN A 68 -12.36 -13.12 -25.55
CA GLN A 68 -12.98 -12.99 -26.88
C GLN A 68 -11.96 -12.78 -28.02
N GLY A 69 -10.86 -13.55 -28.02
CA GLY A 69 -9.82 -13.47 -29.06
C GLY A 69 -8.82 -12.32 -28.89
N LYS A 70 -8.95 -11.48 -27.86
CA LYS A 70 -7.99 -10.44 -27.51
C LYS A 70 -7.22 -10.79 -26.24
N THR A 71 -5.91 -10.64 -26.26
CA THR A 71 -5.07 -10.82 -25.06
C THR A 71 -5.01 -9.52 -24.26
N TYR A 72 -5.44 -9.60 -23.01
CA TYR A 72 -5.30 -8.55 -22.01
C TYR A 72 -4.09 -8.84 -21.13
N GLN A 73 -3.39 -7.79 -20.73
CA GLN A 73 -2.30 -7.85 -19.73
C GLN A 73 -2.72 -7.00 -18.53
N PHE A 74 -3.28 -7.64 -17.50
CA PHE A 74 -3.70 -6.96 -16.28
C PHE A 74 -2.53 -6.78 -15.32
N PHE A 75 -2.44 -5.62 -14.68
CA PHE A 75 -1.34 -5.30 -13.79
C PHE A 75 -1.50 -5.97 -12.41
N ARG A 76 -0.37 -6.39 -11.83
CA ARG A 76 -0.26 -6.97 -10.48
C ARG A 76 0.97 -6.38 -9.80
N ASP A 77 0.84 -6.01 -8.53
CA ASP A 77 1.91 -5.41 -7.70
C ASP A 77 2.25 -6.24 -6.45
N SER A 78 1.72 -7.46 -6.37
CA SER A 78 1.86 -8.36 -5.22
C SER A 78 1.78 -9.81 -5.70
N TYR A 79 0.97 -10.63 -5.06
CA TYR A 79 0.82 -12.04 -5.39
C TYR A 79 0.17 -12.25 -6.77
N PRO A 80 0.45 -13.40 -7.42
CA PRO A 80 0.00 -13.65 -8.77
C PRO A 80 -1.52 -13.60 -9.01
N ASP A 81 -2.31 -13.84 -7.97
CA ASP A 81 -3.77 -13.86 -7.97
C ASP A 81 -4.41 -12.50 -7.64
N ARG A 82 -3.60 -11.48 -7.32
CA ARG A 82 -4.05 -10.13 -6.92
C ARG A 82 -3.88 -9.14 -8.06
N VAL A 83 -4.93 -9.01 -8.86
CA VAL A 83 -5.00 -8.03 -9.95
C VAL A 83 -5.34 -6.64 -9.41
N LYS A 84 -4.57 -5.63 -9.82
CA LYS A 84 -4.72 -4.26 -9.33
C LYS A 84 -5.98 -3.60 -9.89
N LEU A 85 -6.77 -3.03 -8.99
CA LEU A 85 -7.93 -2.23 -9.32
C LEU A 85 -7.53 -0.87 -9.92
N ASN A 86 -8.28 -0.41 -10.91
CA ASN A 86 -8.12 0.90 -11.53
C ASN A 86 -8.96 1.94 -10.78
N LEU A 87 -8.41 2.48 -9.69
CA LEU A 87 -9.10 3.48 -8.86
C LEU A 87 -9.28 4.84 -9.56
N ARG A 88 -8.78 5.01 -10.79
CA ARG A 88 -9.14 6.15 -11.66
C ARG A 88 -10.48 5.95 -12.38
N ASN A 89 -11.05 4.75 -12.34
CA ASN A 89 -12.34 4.46 -12.99
C ASN A 89 -13.50 4.91 -12.07
N PRO A 90 -14.30 5.93 -12.47
CA PRO A 90 -15.38 6.44 -11.62
C PRO A 90 -16.48 5.40 -11.35
N ARG A 91 -16.74 4.47 -12.28
CA ARG A 91 -17.75 3.40 -12.08
C ARG A 91 -17.30 2.39 -11.03
N LEU A 92 -15.99 2.12 -10.98
CA LEU A 92 -15.43 1.30 -9.91
C LEU A 92 -15.55 2.03 -8.57
N LEU A 93 -15.21 3.32 -8.52
CA LEU A 93 -15.31 4.11 -7.30
C LEU A 93 -16.74 4.15 -6.77
N GLU A 94 -17.74 4.30 -7.64
CA GLU A 94 -19.16 4.22 -7.28
C GLU A 94 -19.52 2.88 -6.62
N GLU A 95 -19.07 1.75 -7.18
CA GLU A 95 -19.31 0.44 -6.57
C GLU A 95 -18.58 0.28 -5.23
N ILE A 96 -17.34 0.75 -5.12
CA ILE A 96 -16.60 0.73 -3.84
C ILE A 96 -17.31 1.61 -2.79
N PHE A 97 -17.79 2.80 -3.16
CA PHE A 97 -18.51 3.69 -2.25
C PHE A 97 -19.85 3.11 -1.81
N THR A 98 -20.54 2.39 -2.70
CA THR A 98 -21.75 1.65 -2.35
C THR A 98 -21.45 0.59 -1.31
N LEU A 99 -20.41 -0.24 -1.53
CA LEU A 99 -19.96 -1.25 -0.58
C LEU A 99 -19.56 -0.63 0.77
N LEU A 100 -18.84 0.49 0.77
CA LEU A 100 -18.51 1.21 2.00
C LEU A 100 -19.78 1.69 2.72
N GLY A 101 -20.76 2.22 1.98
CA GLY A 101 -22.07 2.60 2.53
C GLY A 101 -22.74 1.44 3.26
N GLU A 102 -22.78 0.26 2.64
CA GLU A 102 -23.32 -0.96 3.23
C GLU A 102 -22.55 -1.39 4.49
N GLU A 103 -21.22 -1.41 4.44
CA GLU A 103 -20.38 -1.83 5.56
C GLU A 103 -20.48 -0.89 6.77
N PHE A 104 -20.53 0.43 6.55
CA PHE A 104 -20.73 1.40 7.63
C PHE A 104 -22.15 1.34 8.18
N SER A 105 -23.16 1.12 7.33
CA SER A 105 -24.53 0.88 7.77
C SER A 105 -24.66 -0.40 8.61
N ALA A 106 -23.81 -1.40 8.36
CA ALA A 106 -23.71 -2.63 9.14
C ALA A 106 -22.92 -2.47 10.46
N GLY A 107 -22.42 -1.27 10.78
CA GLY A 107 -21.74 -0.98 12.06
C GLY A 107 -20.21 -0.98 12.00
N THR A 108 -19.61 -0.95 10.80
CA THR A 108 -18.17 -0.72 10.68
C THR A 108 -17.80 0.65 11.24
N LEU A 109 -16.80 0.70 12.12
CA LEU A 109 -16.36 1.95 12.78
C LEU A 109 -15.18 2.63 12.09
N GLY A 110 -14.52 1.94 11.16
CA GLY A 110 -13.38 2.50 10.47
C GLY A 110 -12.80 1.57 9.42
N LYS A 111 -11.91 2.12 8.60
CA LYS A 111 -11.24 1.40 7.52
C LYS A 111 -9.74 1.61 7.59
N ARG A 112 -9.02 0.49 7.55
CA ARG A 112 -7.59 0.46 7.23
C ARG A 112 -7.43 0.53 5.72
N PHE A 113 -6.67 1.51 5.25
CA PHE A 113 -6.29 1.63 3.85
C PHE A 113 -4.93 0.96 3.69
N SER A 114 -4.93 -0.30 3.26
CA SER A 114 -3.68 -1.03 3.05
C SER A 114 -2.95 -0.53 1.79
N LYS A 115 -1.63 -0.42 1.87
CA LYS A 115 -0.74 0.00 0.77
C LYS A 115 -1.15 1.35 0.19
N VAL A 116 -1.35 2.35 1.04
CA VAL A 116 -1.69 3.73 0.59
C VAL A 116 -0.66 4.31 -0.38
N ASP A 117 0.59 3.87 -0.27
CA ASP A 117 1.70 4.21 -1.16
C ASP A 117 1.59 3.63 -2.57
N LYS A 118 0.70 2.66 -2.76
CA LYS A 118 0.49 1.96 -4.03
C LYS A 118 -0.96 1.98 -4.47
N LEU A 119 -1.79 2.93 -4.06
CA LEU A 119 -3.19 2.98 -4.54
C LEU A 119 -3.26 3.15 -6.06
N LEU A 120 -2.38 3.98 -6.62
CA LEU A 120 -2.34 4.31 -8.04
C LEU A 120 -1.03 3.86 -8.67
N LEU A 121 -1.12 3.35 -9.90
CA LEU A 121 0.07 3.14 -10.73
C LEU A 121 0.43 4.49 -11.39
N HIS A 122 1.57 5.06 -11.02
CA HIS A 122 2.10 6.28 -11.60
C HIS A 122 3.06 5.93 -12.76
N ARG A 123 2.82 6.49 -13.94
CA ARG A 123 3.62 6.19 -15.13
C ARG A 123 4.99 6.89 -15.13
N SER A 124 5.12 7.99 -14.39
CA SER A 124 6.27 8.90 -14.40
C SER A 124 7.20 8.79 -13.17
N SER A 125 6.85 7.99 -12.16
CA SER A 125 7.71 7.79 -10.98
C SER A 125 8.15 6.31 -10.91
N PRO A 126 9.38 5.99 -11.34
CA PRO A 126 9.89 4.62 -11.47
C PRO A 126 10.27 3.96 -10.12
N LEU A 127 9.97 4.62 -9.00
CA LEU A 127 10.30 4.20 -7.64
C LEU A 127 9.17 4.67 -6.72
N GLU A 128 8.08 3.90 -6.66
CA GLU A 128 7.03 3.93 -5.62
C GLU A 128 6.93 5.23 -4.82
N GLY A 129 6.63 6.33 -5.50
CA GLY A 129 6.36 7.60 -4.88
C GLY A 129 4.86 7.76 -4.70
N VAL A 130 4.45 8.27 -3.54
CA VAL A 130 3.07 8.72 -3.34
C VAL A 130 2.87 9.96 -4.19
N GLY A 131 2.05 9.86 -5.24
CA GLY A 131 1.61 11.04 -5.97
C GLY A 131 0.48 11.76 -5.25
N ASP A 132 0.31 13.05 -5.51
CA ASP A 132 -0.80 13.87 -4.99
C ASP A 132 -2.18 13.25 -5.25
N GLU A 133 -2.32 12.49 -6.33
CA GLU A 133 -3.56 11.76 -6.65
C GLU A 133 -3.90 10.69 -5.59
N SER A 134 -2.90 10.09 -4.94
CA SER A 134 -3.12 9.10 -3.88
C SER A 134 -3.63 9.78 -2.60
N HIS A 135 -3.08 10.95 -2.25
CA HIS A 135 -3.61 11.80 -1.17
C HIS A 135 -5.04 12.24 -1.46
N ALA A 136 -5.31 12.74 -2.66
CA ALA A 136 -6.65 13.15 -3.08
C ALA A 136 -7.66 11.98 -3.00
N LEU A 137 -7.25 10.77 -3.37
CA LEU A 137 -8.09 9.59 -3.27
C LEU A 137 -8.40 9.23 -1.81
N VAL A 138 -7.39 9.20 -0.93
CA VAL A 138 -7.60 8.97 0.51
C VAL A 138 -8.51 10.04 1.11
N ALA A 139 -8.33 11.31 0.73
CA ALA A 139 -9.17 12.41 1.18
C ALA A 139 -10.62 12.27 0.71
N LEU A 140 -10.84 11.78 -0.51
CA LEU A 140 -12.17 11.50 -1.04
C LEU A 140 -12.87 10.39 -0.24
N PHE A 141 -12.18 9.27 0.01
CA PHE A 141 -12.69 8.19 0.84
C PHE A 141 -13.00 8.65 2.26
N ARG A 142 -12.09 9.44 2.83
CA ARG A 142 -12.26 10.05 4.14
C ARG A 142 -13.51 10.91 4.20
N ASN A 143 -13.73 11.76 3.20
CA ASN A 143 -14.89 12.63 3.14
C ASN A 143 -16.19 11.80 3.15
N LEU A 144 -16.28 10.78 2.32
CA LEU A 144 -17.42 9.86 2.30
C LEU A 144 -17.63 9.17 3.66
N ILE A 145 -16.56 8.61 4.25
CA ILE A 145 -16.64 7.91 5.54
C ILE A 145 -17.18 8.84 6.63
N ARG A 146 -16.74 10.10 6.69
CA ARG A 146 -17.24 11.08 7.67
C ARG A 146 -18.70 11.47 7.42
N HIS A 147 -19.17 11.45 6.18
CA HIS A 147 -20.59 11.67 5.87
C HIS A 147 -21.47 10.47 6.26
N LEU A 148 -20.98 9.24 6.10
CA LEU A 148 -21.69 8.03 6.49
C LEU A 148 -21.66 7.79 8.00
N CYS A 149 -20.50 8.01 8.62
CA CYS A 149 -20.23 7.81 10.03
C CYS A 149 -19.38 8.97 10.56
N PRO A 150 -19.96 9.94 11.28
CA PRO A 150 -19.24 11.11 11.78
C PRO A 150 -18.01 10.78 12.63
N PHE A 151 -17.98 9.61 13.28
CA PHE A 151 -16.85 9.13 14.09
C PHE A 151 -15.98 8.08 13.38
N GLY A 152 -16.24 7.82 12.10
CA GLY A 152 -15.53 6.82 11.31
C GLY A 152 -14.03 7.08 11.25
N ILE A 153 -13.25 6.04 11.55
CA ILE A 153 -11.79 6.10 11.62
C ILE A 153 -11.18 5.71 10.27
N VAL A 154 -10.20 6.47 9.80
CA VAL A 154 -9.35 6.11 8.66
C VAL A 154 -7.93 5.84 9.14
N LEU A 155 -7.40 4.65 8.85
CA LEU A 155 -6.04 4.23 9.17
C LEU A 155 -5.25 4.01 7.86
N PRO A 156 -4.56 5.03 7.31
CA PRO A 156 -3.61 4.85 6.22
C PRO A 156 -2.47 3.94 6.66
N ASP A 157 -2.14 2.97 5.83
CA ASP A 157 -1.17 1.95 6.20
C ASP A 157 -0.32 1.50 5.01
N ALA A 158 1.00 1.48 5.21
CA ALA A 158 1.99 1.08 4.23
C ALA A 158 3.32 0.74 4.92
N PRO A 159 4.05 -0.30 4.48
CA PRO A 159 5.36 -0.66 5.02
C PRO A 159 6.46 0.25 4.43
N LYS A 160 6.47 1.51 4.85
CA LYS A 160 7.35 2.58 4.34
C LYS A 160 7.76 3.51 5.50
N ALA A 161 8.71 4.40 5.20
CA ALA A 161 9.19 5.40 6.17
C ALA A 161 8.05 6.23 6.77
N GLU A 162 8.16 6.51 8.06
CA GLU A 162 7.13 7.22 8.84
C GLU A 162 6.85 8.63 8.30
N ASP A 163 7.82 9.31 7.69
CA ASP A 163 7.61 10.62 7.03
C ASP A 163 6.51 10.56 5.96
N MET A 164 6.53 9.51 5.13
CA MET A 164 5.52 9.32 4.09
C MET A 164 4.18 8.96 4.71
N LEU A 165 4.15 8.08 5.70
CA LEU A 165 2.89 7.73 6.35
C LEU A 165 2.27 8.92 7.09
N ALA A 166 3.09 9.76 7.72
CA ALA A 166 2.64 10.97 8.37
C ALA A 166 2.00 11.96 7.39
N SER A 167 2.43 12.01 6.11
CA SER A 167 1.78 12.88 5.13
C SER A 167 0.33 12.47 4.86
N PHE A 168 -0.02 11.18 5.03
CA PHE A 168 -1.40 10.70 4.94
C PHE A 168 -2.27 11.03 6.15
N ALA A 169 -1.73 11.68 7.19
CA ALA A 169 -2.56 12.40 8.16
C ALA A 169 -3.30 13.58 7.51
N GLY A 170 -2.75 14.11 6.40
CA GLY A 170 -3.28 15.26 5.72
C GLY A 170 -3.24 16.53 6.59
N MET A 171 -4.21 17.41 6.38
CA MET A 171 -4.31 18.69 7.09
C MET A 171 -5.56 18.72 7.96
N ARG A 172 -5.53 19.57 8.99
CA ARG A 172 -6.74 19.87 9.77
C ARG A 172 -7.77 20.56 8.88
N THR A 173 -9.00 20.08 8.91
CA THR A 173 -10.12 20.57 8.12
C THR A 173 -11.45 20.39 8.86
N THR A 174 -12.56 20.72 8.21
CA THR A 174 -13.91 20.46 8.68
C THR A 174 -14.67 19.64 7.64
N ILE A 175 -15.14 18.46 8.03
CA ILE A 175 -16.00 17.61 7.19
C ILE A 175 -17.30 17.38 7.95
N ALA A 176 -18.44 17.58 7.28
CA ALA A 176 -19.77 17.45 7.90
C ALA A 176 -19.90 18.20 9.25
N ARG A 177 -19.35 19.42 9.34
CA ARG A 177 -19.31 20.29 10.54
C ARG A 177 -18.46 19.78 11.71
N ASN A 178 -17.72 18.69 11.54
CA ASN A 178 -16.79 18.17 12.53
C ASN A 178 -15.34 18.51 12.16
N GLN A 179 -14.58 18.99 13.14
CA GLN A 179 -13.15 19.20 12.99
C GLN A 179 -12.43 17.85 12.94
N CYS A 180 -11.67 17.62 11.87
CA CYS A 180 -10.95 16.37 11.67
C CYS A 180 -9.75 16.56 10.74
N SER A 181 -8.99 15.50 10.51
CA SER A 181 -8.02 15.42 9.40
C SER A 181 -8.71 15.27 8.05
N SER A 182 -8.06 15.77 6.99
CA SER A 182 -8.50 15.61 5.60
C SER A 182 -8.36 14.19 5.09
N GLU A 183 -7.51 13.37 5.73
CA GLU A 183 -7.17 12.02 5.31
C GLU A 183 -7.27 11.03 6.49
N GLY A 184 -6.16 10.61 7.09
CA GLY A 184 -6.11 9.63 8.18
C GLY A 184 -6.34 10.19 9.58
N ASP A 185 -6.95 9.40 10.47
CA ASP A 185 -7.03 9.67 11.92
C ASP A 185 -5.92 8.97 12.70
N LEU A 186 -5.54 7.79 12.21
CA LEU A 186 -4.54 6.94 12.83
C LEU A 186 -3.50 6.62 11.77
N VAL A 187 -2.22 6.65 12.13
CA VAL A 187 -1.12 6.35 11.20
C VAL A 187 -0.28 5.23 11.79
N SER A 188 0.02 4.19 11.02
CA SER A 188 0.81 3.05 11.51
C SER A 188 2.28 3.42 11.77
N ALA A 189 2.80 3.14 12.96
CA ALA A 189 4.19 3.35 13.34
C ALA A 189 5.03 2.09 13.13
N HIS A 190 5.25 1.69 11.87
CA HIS A 190 5.95 0.44 11.53
C HIS A 190 7.41 0.40 11.99
N CYS A 191 8.13 1.52 11.93
CA CYS A 191 9.52 1.58 12.39
C CYS A 191 9.62 1.39 13.91
N LEU A 192 8.68 1.95 14.68
CA LEU A 192 8.63 1.73 16.13
C LEU A 192 8.45 0.25 16.47
N ARG A 193 7.63 -0.49 15.71
CA ARG A 193 7.47 -1.94 15.88
C ARG A 193 8.81 -2.67 15.70
N GLY A 194 9.53 -2.38 14.62
CA GLY A 194 10.88 -2.93 14.40
C GLY A 194 11.85 -2.57 15.52
N ALA A 195 11.76 -1.34 16.04
CA ALA A 195 12.64 -0.88 17.10
C ALA A 195 12.35 -1.57 18.43
N MET A 196 11.07 -1.81 18.75
CA MET A 196 10.64 -2.60 19.90
C MET A 196 11.11 -4.05 19.79
N LEU A 197 11.01 -4.67 18.60
CA LEU A 197 11.54 -6.01 18.38
C LEU A 197 13.05 -6.07 18.65
N HIS A 198 13.81 -5.09 18.18
CA HIS A 198 15.24 -4.98 18.50
C HIS A 198 15.46 -4.89 20.01
N MET A 199 14.73 -4.02 20.71
CA MET A 199 14.85 -3.88 22.16
C MET A 199 14.67 -5.22 22.89
N MET A 200 13.67 -5.99 22.47
CA MET A 200 13.35 -7.28 23.09
C MET A 200 14.41 -8.35 22.81
N LEU A 201 14.96 -8.41 21.60
CA LEU A 201 15.89 -9.47 21.21
C LEU A 201 17.35 -9.17 21.58
N MET A 202 17.74 -7.90 21.54
CA MET A 202 19.12 -7.47 21.70
C MET A 202 19.35 -6.70 23.01
N GLU A 203 18.32 -6.59 23.85
CA GLU A 203 18.35 -5.88 25.14
C GLU A 203 18.89 -4.44 25.04
N SER A 204 18.63 -3.79 23.89
CA SER A 204 19.16 -2.45 23.57
C SER A 204 18.06 -1.44 23.29
N ILE A 205 17.97 -0.41 24.13
CA ILE A 205 16.92 0.63 24.05
C ILE A 205 17.24 1.78 23.08
N ALA A 206 18.51 1.90 22.66
CA ALA A 206 18.95 3.04 21.86
C ALA A 206 18.24 3.15 20.49
N PRO A 207 17.97 2.06 19.75
CA PRO A 207 17.23 2.14 18.49
C PRO A 207 15.81 2.68 18.64
N PHE A 208 15.09 2.29 19.69
CA PHE A 208 13.74 2.78 19.96
C PHE A 208 13.72 4.28 20.17
N TRP A 209 14.58 4.81 21.04
CA TRP A 209 14.67 6.25 21.26
C TRP A 209 15.11 7.02 20.02
N ARG A 210 15.93 6.41 19.14
CA ARG A 210 16.34 7.01 17.87
C ARG A 210 15.21 7.09 16.86
N VAL A 211 14.35 6.07 16.78
CA VAL A 211 13.16 6.10 15.92
C VAL A 211 12.15 7.08 16.50
N LEU A 212 11.83 6.96 17.79
CA LEU A 212 10.86 7.81 18.47
C LEU A 212 11.20 9.31 18.35
N SER A 213 12.47 9.68 18.50
CA SER A 213 12.91 11.08 18.40
C SER A 213 12.88 11.65 16.98
N LYS A 214 12.75 10.80 15.96
CA LYS A 214 12.65 11.18 14.55
C LYS A 214 11.23 11.09 14.00
N MET A 215 10.26 10.60 14.78
CA MET A 215 8.89 10.50 14.31
C MET A 215 8.35 11.90 13.95
N PRO A 216 7.71 12.04 12.78
CA PRO A 216 7.04 13.28 12.41
C PRO A 216 6.00 13.69 13.46
N GLN A 217 5.87 15.00 13.65
CA GLN A 217 4.74 15.56 14.36
C GLN A 217 3.47 15.37 13.52
N LEU A 218 2.43 14.83 14.14
CA LEU A 218 1.13 14.67 13.50
C LEU A 218 0.26 15.92 13.74
N PRO A 219 -0.66 16.23 12.81
CA PRO A 219 -1.68 17.25 13.03
C PRO A 219 -2.52 16.98 14.29
N PRO A 220 -3.08 18.01 14.94
CA PRO A 220 -3.97 17.83 16.09
C PRO A 220 -5.15 16.90 15.76
N GLY A 221 -5.39 15.92 16.63
CA GLY A 221 -6.48 14.95 16.47
C GLY A 221 -6.11 13.71 15.63
N VAL A 222 -4.87 13.61 15.14
CA VAL A 222 -4.31 12.41 14.52
C VAL A 222 -3.34 11.74 15.48
N SER A 223 -3.27 10.41 15.50
CA SER A 223 -2.38 9.67 16.40
C SER A 223 -1.60 8.56 15.69
N TRP A 224 -0.38 8.33 16.15
CA TRP A 224 0.37 7.14 15.78
C TRP A 224 -0.31 5.92 16.41
N THR A 225 -0.40 4.84 15.64
CA THR A 225 -0.86 3.53 16.11
C THR A 225 0.27 2.54 15.94
N ASN A 226 0.65 1.88 17.03
CA ASN A 226 1.70 0.88 17.02
C ASN A 226 1.09 -0.50 17.25
N PHE A 227 1.38 -1.42 16.35
CA PHE A 227 0.97 -2.82 16.45
C PHE A 227 2.18 -3.65 16.88
N LEU A 228 2.10 -4.34 18.01
CA LEU A 228 3.17 -5.24 18.45
C LEU A 228 3.30 -6.42 17.47
N GLU A 229 2.16 -7.04 17.17
CA GLU A 229 2.04 -8.09 16.17
C GLU A 229 1.15 -7.63 15.01
N HIS A 230 1.61 -7.92 13.80
CA HIS A 230 0.93 -7.55 12.57
C HIS A 230 1.30 -8.53 11.47
N ASN A 231 0.38 -8.75 10.52
CA ASN A 231 0.53 -9.73 9.45
C ASN A 231 1.56 -9.35 8.37
N GLU A 232 2.10 -8.13 8.45
CA GLU A 232 3.21 -7.69 7.62
C GLU A 232 4.54 -7.91 8.32
N ALA A 233 5.57 -7.97 7.48
CA ALA A 233 6.94 -8.09 7.91
C ALA A 233 7.38 -6.93 8.82
N TYR A 234 8.33 -7.20 9.71
CA TYR A 234 8.96 -6.14 10.49
C TYR A 234 9.74 -5.21 9.57
N ASP A 235 9.45 -3.91 9.67
CA ASP A 235 10.24 -2.88 9.04
C ASP A 235 11.50 -2.64 9.90
N MET A 236 12.67 -2.94 9.33
CA MET A 236 13.96 -2.74 9.98
C MET A 236 14.88 -1.85 9.13
N PHE A 237 14.32 -1.01 8.24
CA PHE A 237 15.11 -0.21 7.30
C PHE A 237 16.08 0.76 8.00
N PHE A 238 15.76 1.18 9.23
CA PHE A 238 16.59 2.05 10.06
C PHE A 238 17.81 1.36 10.69
N HIS A 239 17.94 0.03 10.55
CA HIS A 239 19.10 -0.74 11.00
C HIS A 239 20.13 -0.95 9.87
N PRO A 240 21.44 -0.95 10.19
CA PRO A 240 22.47 -1.47 9.28
C PRO A 240 22.25 -2.94 8.94
N ILE A 241 22.69 -3.39 7.75
CA ILE A 241 22.48 -4.76 7.25
C ILE A 241 22.89 -5.83 8.28
N GLY A 242 24.12 -5.77 8.81
CA GLY A 242 24.59 -6.76 9.80
C GLY A 242 23.86 -6.72 11.15
N VAL A 243 23.10 -5.67 11.46
CA VAL A 243 22.20 -5.67 12.63
C VAL A 243 20.89 -6.39 12.30
N ARG A 244 20.36 -6.21 11.08
CA ARG A 244 19.14 -6.90 10.62
C ARG A 244 19.36 -8.42 10.59
N GLU A 245 20.48 -8.87 10.05
CA GLU A 245 20.85 -10.30 9.99
C GLU A 245 20.84 -10.96 11.38
N ARG A 246 21.47 -10.34 12.39
CA ARG A 246 21.46 -10.86 13.76
C ARG A 246 20.07 -10.91 14.39
N ILE A 247 19.23 -9.91 14.10
CA ILE A 247 17.83 -9.92 14.55
C ILE A 247 17.10 -11.10 13.91
N LEU A 248 17.27 -11.32 12.60
CA LEU A 248 16.65 -12.42 11.86
C LEU A 248 17.05 -13.79 12.39
N GLU A 249 18.34 -14.01 12.66
CA GLU A 249 18.86 -15.24 13.25
C GLU A 249 18.29 -15.51 14.65
N SER A 250 17.94 -14.45 15.37
CA SER A 250 17.35 -14.52 16.71
C SER A 250 15.83 -14.76 16.69
N LEU A 251 15.17 -14.67 15.54
CA LEU A 251 13.74 -14.93 15.43
C LEU A 251 13.45 -16.43 15.48
N PRO A 252 12.44 -16.87 16.26
CA PRO A 252 11.97 -18.25 16.20
C PRO A 252 11.51 -18.57 14.77
N SER A 253 12.12 -19.58 14.16
CA SER A 253 12.18 -19.87 12.72
C SER A 253 10.86 -20.19 11.99
N LYS A 254 9.69 -19.80 12.51
CA LYS A 254 8.38 -20.17 11.93
C LYS A 254 7.29 -19.11 11.84
N GLN A 255 7.47 -17.88 12.32
CA GLN A 255 6.33 -16.93 12.37
C GLN A 255 6.55 -15.57 11.71
N LEU A 256 7.78 -15.17 11.41
CA LEU A 256 8.06 -13.77 11.08
C LEU A 256 8.76 -13.65 9.73
N GLN A 257 7.99 -13.26 8.71
CA GLN A 257 8.57 -12.76 7.47
C GLN A 257 9.18 -11.40 7.76
N VAL A 258 10.38 -11.13 7.26
CA VAL A 258 10.98 -9.80 7.29
C VAL A 258 11.19 -9.35 5.85
N ARG A 259 10.94 -8.07 5.58
CA ARG A 259 11.30 -7.48 4.29
C ARG A 259 12.78 -7.14 4.34
N GLU A 260 13.57 -8.01 3.73
CA GLU A 260 14.90 -7.64 3.27
C GLU A 260 14.73 -6.60 2.16
N GLN A 261 15.53 -5.54 2.22
CA GLN A 261 15.61 -4.54 1.15
C GLN A 261 16.17 -5.20 -0.10
#